data_AF-A0A1G4K4P8-F1
#
_entry.id   AF-A0A1G4K4P8-F1
#
_cell.length_a   1.000
_cell.length_b   1.000
_cell.length_c   1.000
_cell.angle_alpha   90.00
_cell.angle_beta   90.00
_cell.angle_gamma   90.00
#
_symmetry.space_group_name_H-M   'P 1'
#
loop_
_entity.id
_entity.type
_entity.pdbx_description
1 polymer ?
#
loop_
_entity_poly.entity_id
_entity_poly.type
_entity_poly.pdbx_seq_one_letter_code
_entity_poly.pdbx_strand_id
1 'polypeptide(L)'
;MVAAKEVELTPVQQKVAEVVQHELIDPHFNYNDSDFEILSTIRYDSHFTSYPDNGEPAASKSNNKPPSQSEVDPRICLLSENEPFNASIESDLFLDFVTQQAPGDDERSLEEILGIFNEAQNTVVPLTPPIEVDSPNDDENLEALWKIFYNRFLLLGEHFKRLNLALEFFGWNFHVPLQLLLEKLVQALPSDHAHDDDSPAAKMRIMLSEPSKYKMRVLLSSSGKMRIEAHPLAAPKLPPQHPSQYFINEVLSGFLPEGPNIWNVYIDSKPMPISPFTTFKTTKRDHYTEARNRLSEMAQKDGNSLSNSEILVYNSAFELMEGTITNVALFRQNDGQQYYYATPLLSSGCLCGVMRYYLLKKKLICEESLDVRDLKDGDVVLLFNGVMGCVKGLIKTKPAL
;
A
#
# COMPACT_ATOMS: atom_id res chain seq x y z
N MET A 1 -42.31 12.31 5.26
CA MET A 1 -41.32 12.68 4.23
C MET A 1 -41.52 14.16 3.91
N VAL A 2 -40.68 15.04 4.44
CA VAL A 2 -40.65 16.44 4.02
C VAL A 2 -39.64 16.48 2.88
N ALA A 3 -40.10 16.69 1.65
CA ALA A 3 -39.23 16.93 0.52
C ALA A 3 -38.43 18.21 0.81
N ALA A 4 -37.10 18.10 0.84
CA ALA A 4 -36.24 19.26 0.90
C ALA A 4 -36.53 20.13 -0.33
N LYS A 5 -37.02 21.34 -0.12
CA LYS A 5 -37.12 22.34 -1.19
C LYS A 5 -35.69 22.62 -1.65
N GLU A 6 -35.40 22.34 -2.91
CA GLU A 6 -34.20 22.87 -3.56
C GLU A 6 -34.22 24.39 -3.40
N VAL A 7 -33.19 24.92 -2.74
CA VAL A 7 -33.01 26.35 -2.58
C VAL A 7 -32.46 26.88 -3.90
N GLU A 8 -33.28 27.60 -4.67
CA GLU A 8 -32.82 28.27 -5.88
C GLU A 8 -31.71 29.28 -5.53
N LEU A 9 -30.55 29.11 -6.18
CA LEU A 9 -29.41 30.00 -6.02
C LEU A 9 -29.76 31.40 -6.57
N THR A 10 -29.35 32.44 -5.86
CA THR A 10 -29.45 33.82 -6.36
C THR A 10 -28.60 33.99 -7.64
N PRO A 11 -28.89 34.99 -8.50
CA PRO A 11 -28.10 35.23 -9.72
C PRO A 11 -26.59 35.43 -9.46
N VAL A 12 -26.24 36.01 -8.32
CA VAL A 12 -24.83 36.16 -7.90
C VAL A 12 -24.24 34.80 -7.54
N GLN A 13 -24.96 33.98 -6.78
CA GLN A 13 -24.51 32.63 -6.43
C GLN A 13 -24.41 31.70 -7.65
N GLN A 14 -25.32 31.82 -8.63
CA GLN A 14 -25.23 31.10 -9.90
C GLN A 14 -23.98 31.51 -10.67
N LYS A 15 -23.69 32.81 -10.77
CA LYS A 15 -22.47 33.30 -11.43
C LYS A 15 -21.20 32.85 -10.72
N VAL A 16 -21.18 32.86 -9.38
CA VAL A 16 -20.07 32.32 -8.59
C VAL A 16 -19.92 30.82 -8.83
N ALA A 17 -21.02 30.07 -8.85
CA ALA A 17 -21.00 28.63 -9.12
C ALA A 17 -20.50 28.33 -10.55
N GLU A 18 -20.92 29.09 -11.56
CA GLU A 18 -20.44 28.95 -12.94
C GLU A 18 -18.94 29.25 -13.05
N VAL A 19 -18.44 30.30 -12.39
CA VAL A 19 -17.00 30.61 -12.35
C VAL A 19 -16.22 29.50 -11.66
N VAL A 20 -16.69 29.02 -10.50
CA VAL A 20 -16.04 27.91 -9.80
C VAL A 20 -16.06 26.65 -10.66
N GLN A 21 -17.19 26.33 -11.29
CA GLN A 21 -17.33 25.16 -12.14
C GLN A 21 -16.38 25.24 -13.34
N HIS A 22 -16.41 26.31 -14.12
CA HIS A 22 -15.67 26.39 -15.38
C HIS A 22 -14.20 26.77 -15.23
N GLU A 23 -13.84 27.61 -14.25
CA GLU A 23 -12.46 28.08 -14.08
C GLU A 23 -11.64 27.23 -13.12
N LEU A 24 -12.28 26.56 -12.15
CA LEU A 24 -11.60 25.78 -11.11
C LEU A 24 -11.86 24.29 -11.21
N ILE A 25 -13.09 23.85 -11.50
CA ILE A 25 -13.43 22.42 -11.51
C ILE A 25 -13.15 21.80 -12.88
N ASP A 26 -13.78 22.28 -13.95
CA ASP A 26 -13.72 21.70 -15.29
C ASP A 26 -12.30 21.45 -15.80
N PRO A 27 -11.29 22.33 -15.61
CA PRO A 27 -9.92 22.05 -16.06
C PRO A 27 -9.30 20.81 -15.41
N HIS A 28 -9.71 20.46 -14.19
CA HIS A 28 -9.24 19.29 -13.46
C HIS A 28 -10.08 18.03 -13.71
N PHE A 29 -11.27 18.19 -14.30
CA PHE A 29 -12.23 17.11 -14.56
C PHE A 29 -12.52 16.88 -16.06
N ASN A 30 -11.97 17.69 -16.96
CA ASN A 30 -12.05 17.51 -18.40
C ASN A 30 -10.95 16.56 -18.87
N TYR A 31 -11.27 15.28 -18.89
CA TYR A 31 -10.42 14.20 -19.41
C TYR A 31 -11.25 13.24 -20.23
N ASN A 32 -10.62 12.56 -21.19
CA ASN A 32 -11.25 11.44 -21.87
C ASN A 32 -10.82 10.15 -21.17
N ASP A 33 -11.79 9.27 -20.91
CA ASP A 33 -11.59 7.96 -20.32
C ASP A 33 -10.63 7.06 -21.11
N SER A 34 -10.39 7.35 -22.39
CA SER A 34 -9.39 6.67 -23.20
C SER A 34 -7.95 7.12 -22.92
N ASP A 35 -7.75 8.25 -22.23
CA ASP A 35 -6.44 8.88 -22.06
C ASP A 35 -5.61 8.23 -20.94
N PHE A 36 -6.24 7.43 -20.08
CA PHE A 36 -5.57 6.85 -18.92
C PHE A 36 -6.13 5.48 -18.55
N GLU A 37 -5.35 4.77 -17.74
CA GLU A 37 -5.72 3.52 -17.10
C GLU A 37 -5.65 3.73 -15.58
N ILE A 38 -6.58 3.12 -14.84
CA ILE A 38 -6.46 3.00 -13.38
C ILE A 38 -5.37 1.97 -13.09
N LEU A 39 -4.47 2.31 -12.17
CA LEU A 39 -3.24 1.58 -11.89
C LEU A 39 -3.19 1.13 -10.43
N SER A 40 -2.90 -0.16 -10.21
CA SER A 40 -2.45 -0.68 -8.93
C SER A 40 -1.04 -1.23 -9.05
N THR A 41 -0.22 -1.09 -8.01
CA THR A 41 1.13 -1.63 -7.99
C THR A 41 1.36 -2.37 -6.67
N ILE A 42 1.48 -3.68 -6.76
CA ILE A 42 1.37 -4.64 -5.65
C ILE A 42 2.68 -5.42 -5.56
N ARG A 43 3.23 -5.61 -4.35
CA ARG A 43 4.34 -6.55 -4.15
C ARG A 43 3.79 -7.97 -4.02
N TYR A 44 4.26 -8.86 -4.89
CA TYR A 44 4.25 -10.29 -4.61
C TYR A 44 5.56 -10.65 -3.91
N ASP A 45 5.48 -11.44 -2.84
CA ASP A 45 6.64 -11.98 -2.15
C ASP A 45 6.33 -13.37 -1.58
N SER A 46 7.06 -14.39 -2.06
CA SER A 46 6.89 -15.75 -1.58
C SER A 46 7.18 -15.91 -0.08
N HIS A 47 7.98 -15.02 0.51
CA HIS A 47 8.43 -15.10 1.89
C HIS A 47 7.41 -14.57 2.91
N PHE A 48 6.27 -14.01 2.49
CA PHE A 48 5.20 -13.60 3.41
C PHE A 48 4.44 -14.78 4.03
N THR A 49 4.67 -15.99 3.55
CA THR A 49 4.06 -17.21 4.06
C THR A 49 5.12 -18.30 4.22
N SER A 50 5.04 -19.12 5.25
CA SER A 50 5.80 -20.37 5.32
C SER A 50 5.02 -21.50 4.64
N TYR A 51 5.72 -22.36 3.89
CA TYR A 51 5.18 -23.63 3.44
C TYR A 51 6.17 -24.73 3.84
N PRO A 52 5.73 -25.76 4.59
CA PRO A 52 6.62 -26.87 4.95
C PRO A 52 7.00 -27.63 3.68
N ASP A 53 8.30 -27.75 3.46
CA ASP A 53 8.86 -28.49 2.33
C ASP A 53 8.54 -29.98 2.53
N ASN A 54 7.58 -30.52 1.78
CA ASN A 54 7.28 -31.96 1.78
C ASN A 54 8.34 -32.68 0.93
N GLY A 55 9.58 -32.82 1.43
CA GLY A 55 10.57 -33.63 0.71
C GLY A 55 12.01 -33.62 1.23
N GLU A 56 12.29 -34.29 2.35
CA GLU A 56 13.38 -35.27 2.46
C GLU A 56 13.14 -36.15 3.72
N PRO A 57 13.24 -37.50 3.65
CA PRO A 57 13.16 -38.33 4.84
C PRO A 57 14.49 -38.26 5.59
N ALA A 58 14.60 -37.31 6.51
CA ALA A 58 15.69 -37.31 7.48
C ALA A 58 15.51 -38.53 8.41
N ALA A 59 16.32 -39.56 8.17
CA ALA A 59 16.39 -40.75 8.99
C ALA A 59 16.68 -40.38 10.46
N SER A 60 15.77 -40.79 11.33
CA SER A 60 15.94 -40.94 12.78
C SER A 60 16.32 -39.68 13.59
N LYS A 61 15.32 -39.09 14.26
CA LYS A 61 15.24 -39.06 15.73
C LYS A 61 13.94 -38.42 16.25
N SER A 62 13.26 -39.20 17.10
CA SER A 62 12.32 -38.87 18.18
C SER A 62 11.06 -38.05 17.88
N ASN A 63 9.91 -38.71 18.10
CA ASN A 63 8.63 -38.19 18.60
C ASN A 63 8.43 -36.68 18.43
N ASN A 64 7.96 -36.25 17.27
CA ASN A 64 7.21 -35.01 17.16
C ASN A 64 6.17 -35.12 16.04
N LYS A 65 4.95 -34.83 16.47
CA LYS A 65 3.74 -34.38 15.77
C LYS A 65 3.94 -33.99 14.28
N PRO A 66 3.02 -34.33 13.36
CA PRO A 66 3.04 -33.73 12.03
C PRO A 66 2.89 -32.21 12.14
N PRO A 67 3.61 -31.40 11.33
CA PRO A 67 3.47 -29.95 11.36
C PRO A 67 2.10 -29.58 10.80
N SER A 68 1.21 -29.13 11.69
CA SER A 68 -0.12 -28.64 11.36
C SER A 68 -0.08 -27.15 11.02
N GLN A 69 -0.62 -26.81 9.84
CA GLN A 69 -1.05 -25.49 9.38
C GLN A 69 0.04 -24.48 9.01
N SER A 70 -0.02 -23.97 7.77
CA SER A 70 0.71 -22.82 7.28
C SER A 70 0.38 -21.59 8.13
N GLU A 71 1.32 -21.13 8.96
CA GLU A 71 1.13 -19.97 9.84
C GLU A 71 1.22 -18.67 9.02
N VAL A 72 0.07 -18.16 8.58
CA VAL A 72 -0.07 -16.73 8.26
C VAL A 72 -0.18 -16.01 9.60
N ASP A 73 0.79 -15.16 9.93
CA ASP A 73 0.76 -14.41 11.19
C ASP A 73 -0.46 -13.46 11.20
N PRO A 74 -1.38 -13.57 12.19
CA PRO A 74 -2.56 -12.72 12.29
C PRO A 74 -2.23 -11.23 12.43
N ARG A 75 -1.00 -10.88 12.82
CA ARG A 75 -0.52 -9.49 12.89
C ARG A 75 -0.30 -8.87 11.51
N ILE A 76 -0.02 -9.70 10.50
CA ILE A 76 0.19 -9.33 9.10
C ILE A 76 -1.14 -9.28 8.34
N CYS A 77 -2.09 -10.15 8.72
CA CYS A 77 -3.39 -10.22 8.08
C CYS A 77 -4.27 -9.01 8.45
N LEU A 78 -4.89 -8.41 7.44
CA LEU A 78 -5.87 -7.32 7.59
C LEU A 78 -7.32 -7.80 7.51
N LEU A 79 -7.53 -9.05 7.08
CA LEU A 79 -8.84 -9.68 7.13
C LEU A 79 -9.12 -10.06 8.58
N SER A 80 -10.28 -9.63 9.10
CA SER A 80 -10.82 -10.25 10.32
C SER A 80 -11.05 -11.74 10.00
N GLU A 81 -10.89 -12.62 10.99
CA GLU A 81 -11.10 -14.07 10.85
C GLU A 81 -12.53 -14.46 10.36
N ASN A 82 -13.43 -13.47 10.17
CA ASN A 82 -14.85 -13.65 9.86
C ASN A 82 -15.30 -13.08 8.51
N GLU A 83 -14.43 -12.53 7.65
CA GLU A 83 -14.84 -12.09 6.31
C GLU A 83 -14.63 -13.22 5.28
N PRO A 84 -15.70 -13.88 4.79
CA PRO A 84 -15.56 -14.93 3.81
C PRO A 84 -15.03 -14.36 2.50
N PHE A 85 -14.25 -15.18 1.78
CA PHE A 85 -13.72 -14.92 0.43
C PHE A 85 -14.79 -14.52 -0.61
N ASN A 86 -16.08 -14.62 -0.25
CA ASN A 86 -17.25 -14.43 -1.09
C ASN A 86 -18.17 -13.28 -0.64
N ALA A 87 -17.73 -12.39 0.26
CA ALA A 87 -18.55 -11.26 0.70
C ALA A 87 -18.78 -10.25 -0.45
N SER A 88 -20.03 -10.07 -0.85
CA SER A 88 -20.48 -8.90 -1.61
C SER A 88 -20.39 -7.69 -0.68
N ILE A 89 -19.30 -6.94 -0.79
CA ILE A 89 -19.07 -5.79 0.09
C ILE A 89 -19.87 -4.60 -0.46
N GLU A 90 -20.92 -4.24 0.26
CA GLU A 90 -21.80 -3.11 -0.05
C GLU A 90 -21.08 -1.74 0.07
N SER A 91 -21.66 -0.78 -0.66
CA SER A 91 -21.30 0.63 -0.89
C SER A 91 -20.98 1.51 0.34
N ASP A 92 -21.09 1.02 1.57
CA ASP A 92 -21.00 1.85 2.78
C ASP A 92 -19.56 2.10 3.28
N LEU A 93 -18.55 1.46 2.66
CA LEU A 93 -17.14 1.61 3.03
C LEU A 93 -16.51 2.97 2.69
N PHE A 94 -17.11 3.75 1.80
CA PHE A 94 -16.59 5.08 1.44
C PHE A 94 -16.64 6.03 2.65
N LEU A 95 -17.71 5.95 3.46
CA LEU A 95 -17.81 6.74 4.67
C LEU A 95 -16.73 6.28 5.67
N ASP A 96 -16.53 4.98 5.92
CA ASP A 96 -15.44 4.52 6.81
C ASP A 96 -14.01 4.84 6.30
N PHE A 97 -13.82 4.98 4.99
CA PHE A 97 -12.55 5.38 4.38
C PHE A 97 -12.29 6.89 4.46
N VAL A 98 -13.34 7.72 4.47
CA VAL A 98 -13.28 9.20 4.40
C VAL A 98 -13.64 9.88 5.72
N THR A 99 -14.47 9.27 6.56
CA THR A 99 -15.06 9.85 7.78
C THR A 99 -14.51 9.28 9.08
N GLN A 100 -13.28 8.75 9.11
CA GLN A 100 -12.57 8.63 10.39
C GLN A 100 -12.17 10.02 10.90
N GLN A 101 -13.17 10.82 11.26
CA GLN A 101 -13.04 11.81 12.31
C GLN A 101 -12.86 11.04 13.62
N ALA A 102 -11.86 11.47 14.39
CA ALA A 102 -11.32 10.84 15.59
C ALA A 102 -12.39 10.29 16.57
N PRO A 103 -12.05 9.17 17.24
CA PRO A 103 -12.40 9.04 18.64
C PRO A 103 -11.19 8.68 19.51
N GLY A 104 -10.98 9.49 20.55
CA GLY A 104 -10.35 9.13 21.80
C GLY A 104 -8.81 9.11 21.82
N ASP A 105 -8.25 9.98 22.66
CA ASP A 105 -6.88 9.94 23.17
C ASP A 105 -6.53 8.52 23.67
N ASP A 106 -5.92 7.72 22.80
CA ASP A 106 -5.10 6.58 23.16
C ASP A 106 -3.87 6.63 22.25
N GLU A 107 -3.06 7.67 22.46
CA GLU A 107 -1.72 7.82 21.89
C GLU A 107 -0.81 6.78 22.54
N ARG A 108 -0.48 5.71 21.81
CA ARG A 108 0.57 4.77 22.23
C ARG A 108 1.93 5.38 21.93
N SER A 109 2.82 5.38 22.92
CA SER A 109 4.14 5.99 22.80
C SER A 109 5.03 5.20 21.81
N LEU A 110 5.99 5.86 21.15
CA LEU A 110 6.96 5.16 20.28
C LEU A 110 7.77 4.09 21.04
N GLU A 111 7.93 4.24 22.37
CA GLU A 111 8.56 3.25 23.24
C GLU A 111 7.68 2.01 23.44
N GLU A 112 6.36 2.15 23.48
CA GLU A 112 5.40 1.03 23.46
C GLU A 112 5.33 0.37 22.09
N ILE A 113 5.42 1.13 21.00
CA ILE A 113 5.51 0.60 19.64
C ILE A 113 6.79 -0.24 19.48
N LEU A 114 7.94 0.29 19.92
CA LEU A 114 9.22 -0.45 19.98
C LEU A 114 9.14 -1.63 20.97
N GLY A 115 8.39 -1.50 22.06
CA GLY A 115 8.09 -2.54 23.03
C GLY A 115 7.31 -3.71 22.40
N ILE A 116 6.29 -3.43 21.59
CA ILE A 116 5.55 -4.44 20.80
C ILE A 116 6.48 -5.13 19.79
N PHE A 117 7.38 -4.36 19.14
CA PHE A 117 8.38 -4.93 18.23
C PHE A 117 9.42 -5.80 18.96
N ASN A 118 9.74 -5.50 20.23
CA ASN A 118 10.66 -6.27 21.07
C ASN A 118 9.98 -7.48 21.76
N GLU A 119 8.69 -7.39 22.11
CA GLU A 119 7.90 -8.54 22.60
C GLU A 119 7.67 -9.58 21.51
N ALA A 120 7.50 -9.11 20.25
CA ALA A 120 7.46 -9.97 19.06
C ALA A 120 8.78 -10.72 18.81
N GLN A 121 9.89 -10.30 19.42
CA GLN A 121 11.19 -10.98 19.38
C GLN A 121 11.35 -12.05 20.49
N ASN A 122 10.50 -12.07 21.52
CA ASN A 122 10.78 -12.79 22.78
C ASN A 122 9.71 -13.77 23.28
N THR A 123 8.62 -14.05 22.56
CA THR A 123 7.58 -14.97 23.06
C THR A 123 7.33 -16.19 22.17
N VAL A 124 7.74 -17.34 22.69
CA VAL A 124 7.30 -18.70 22.35
C VAL A 124 6.42 -19.15 23.52
N VAL A 125 5.19 -19.63 23.27
CA VAL A 125 4.51 -20.80 23.88
C VAL A 125 3.04 -20.86 23.43
N PRO A 126 2.50 -22.03 23.02
CA PRO A 126 1.10 -22.24 22.63
C PRO A 126 0.24 -22.80 23.79
N LEU A 127 -1.07 -22.52 23.80
CA LEU A 127 -2.05 -23.16 24.69
C LEU A 127 -3.42 -23.37 24.01
N THR A 128 -3.65 -24.55 23.41
CA THR A 128 -4.82 -25.47 23.61
C THR A 128 -4.70 -26.69 22.68
N PRO A 129 -5.31 -27.86 23.01
CA PRO A 129 -5.11 -29.09 22.25
C PRO A 129 -5.96 -29.12 20.96
N PRO A 130 -5.47 -29.69 19.84
CA PRO A 130 -6.25 -29.76 18.61
C PRO A 130 -7.18 -30.96 18.57
N ILE A 131 -8.33 -30.75 17.94
CA ILE A 131 -9.26 -31.77 17.43
C ILE A 131 -8.59 -32.47 16.23
N GLU A 132 -8.59 -33.80 16.23
CA GLU A 132 -8.11 -34.61 15.10
C GLU A 132 -9.13 -34.58 13.95
N VAL A 133 -8.69 -34.27 12.72
CA VAL A 133 -9.50 -34.47 11.50
C VAL A 133 -8.62 -35.10 10.41
N ASP A 134 -9.15 -36.19 9.86
CA ASP A 134 -8.57 -37.03 8.81
C ASP A 134 -8.36 -36.29 7.47
N SER A 135 -7.29 -36.67 6.76
CA SER A 135 -7.02 -36.58 5.31
C SER A 135 -7.71 -35.45 4.51
N PRO A 136 -6.98 -34.38 4.08
CA PRO A 136 -7.60 -33.30 3.33
C PRO A 136 -8.02 -33.73 1.92
N ASN A 137 -9.26 -33.42 1.54
CA ASN A 137 -9.77 -33.54 0.17
C ASN A 137 -9.01 -32.58 -0.77
N ASP A 138 -8.91 -32.91 -2.07
CA ASP A 138 -8.22 -32.06 -3.07
C ASP A 138 -8.76 -30.61 -3.12
N ASP A 139 -10.05 -30.41 -2.81
CA ASP A 139 -10.68 -29.08 -2.73
C ASP A 139 -10.21 -28.26 -1.52
N GLU A 140 -9.97 -28.90 -0.36
CA GLU A 140 -9.42 -28.22 0.82
C GLU A 140 -7.97 -27.75 0.58
N ASN A 141 -7.23 -28.53 -0.21
CA ASN A 141 -5.87 -28.17 -0.62
C ASN A 141 -5.86 -26.95 -1.55
N LEU A 142 -6.84 -26.84 -2.46
CA LEU A 142 -6.94 -25.70 -3.38
C LEU A 142 -7.33 -24.39 -2.65
N GLU A 143 -8.27 -24.45 -1.72
CA GLU A 143 -8.65 -23.29 -0.90
C GLU A 143 -7.47 -22.79 -0.04
N ALA A 144 -6.69 -23.71 0.52
CA ALA A 144 -5.47 -23.37 1.25
C ALA A 144 -4.44 -22.65 0.35
N LEU A 145 -4.26 -23.11 -0.90
CA LEU A 145 -3.38 -22.46 -1.86
C LEU A 145 -3.82 -21.02 -2.17
N TRP A 146 -5.11 -20.79 -2.42
CA TRP A 146 -5.62 -19.44 -2.66
C TRP A 146 -5.37 -18.49 -1.49
N LYS A 147 -5.55 -18.98 -0.25
CA LYS A 147 -5.24 -18.21 0.97
C LYS A 147 -3.75 -17.88 1.07
N ILE A 148 -2.86 -18.83 0.75
CA ILE A 148 -1.42 -18.59 0.72
C ILE A 148 -1.08 -17.49 -0.28
N PHE A 149 -1.55 -17.61 -1.53
CA PHE A 149 -1.24 -16.64 -2.57
C PHE A 149 -1.85 -15.27 -2.30
N TYR A 150 -3.07 -15.20 -1.77
CA TYR A 150 -3.67 -13.96 -1.30
C TYR A 150 -2.73 -13.22 -0.33
N ASN A 151 -2.15 -13.93 0.65
CA ASN A 151 -1.24 -13.36 1.64
C ASN A 151 0.18 -13.07 1.11
N ARG A 152 0.57 -13.67 -0.02
CA ARG A 152 1.82 -13.33 -0.73
C ARG A 152 1.74 -12.02 -1.51
N PHE A 153 0.53 -11.53 -1.80
CA PHE A 153 0.32 -10.20 -2.36
C PHE A 153 0.12 -9.17 -1.24
N LEU A 154 1.11 -8.29 -1.06
CA LEU A 154 1.11 -7.28 0.00
C LEU A 154 -0.16 -6.41 -0.06
N LEU A 155 -0.96 -6.46 0.99
CA LEU A 155 -2.17 -5.64 1.17
C LEU A 155 -3.19 -5.79 0.02
N LEU A 156 -3.34 -6.99 -0.56
CA LEU A 156 -4.19 -7.22 -1.73
C LEU A 156 -5.64 -6.73 -1.54
N GLY A 157 -6.25 -6.97 -0.38
CA GLY A 157 -7.60 -6.49 -0.08
C GLY A 157 -7.74 -4.96 -0.15
N GLU A 158 -6.74 -4.22 0.32
CA GLU A 158 -6.76 -2.75 0.25
C GLU A 158 -6.47 -2.22 -1.15
N HIS A 159 -5.64 -2.95 -1.92
CA HIS A 159 -5.49 -2.69 -3.35
C HIS A 159 -6.81 -2.88 -4.12
N PHE A 160 -7.56 -3.95 -3.81
CA PHE A 160 -8.87 -4.24 -4.40
C PHE A 160 -9.90 -3.13 -4.09
N LYS A 161 -10.02 -2.71 -2.83
CA LYS A 161 -10.95 -1.64 -2.43
C LYS A 161 -10.64 -0.34 -3.16
N ARG A 162 -9.37 0.09 -3.14
CA ARG A 162 -8.96 1.33 -3.81
C ARG A 162 -9.15 1.28 -5.33
N LEU A 163 -8.90 0.12 -5.95
CA LEU A 163 -9.09 -0.08 -7.38
C LEU A 163 -10.56 0.14 -7.77
N ASN A 164 -11.48 -0.50 -7.05
CA ASN A 164 -12.91 -0.37 -7.31
C ASN A 164 -13.47 1.00 -6.94
N LEU A 165 -12.95 1.64 -5.89
CA LEU A 165 -13.28 3.03 -5.57
C LEU A 165 -12.92 3.99 -6.71
N ALA A 166 -11.76 3.79 -7.34
CA ALA A 166 -11.39 4.60 -8.49
C ALA A 166 -12.33 4.35 -9.69
N LEU A 167 -12.70 3.10 -9.95
CA LEU A 167 -13.66 2.77 -11.03
C LEU A 167 -15.00 3.48 -10.83
N GLU A 168 -15.52 3.44 -9.61
CA GLU A 168 -16.76 4.12 -9.24
C GLU A 168 -16.64 5.64 -9.39
N PHE A 169 -15.56 6.22 -8.89
CA PHE A 169 -15.31 7.66 -9.00
C PHE A 169 -15.28 8.15 -10.45
N PHE A 170 -14.62 7.41 -11.34
CA PHE A 170 -14.55 7.75 -12.77
C PHE A 170 -15.81 7.33 -13.55
N GLY A 171 -16.83 6.73 -12.89
CA GLY A 171 -18.07 6.32 -13.54
C GLY A 171 -17.88 5.16 -14.54
N TRP A 172 -16.81 4.38 -14.38
CA TRP A 172 -16.56 3.22 -15.23
C TRP A 172 -17.47 2.09 -14.75
N ASN A 173 -18.55 1.82 -15.50
CA ASN A 173 -19.69 0.97 -15.13
C ASN A 173 -19.38 -0.54 -15.01
N PHE A 174 -18.30 -0.91 -14.32
CA PHE A 174 -17.96 -2.29 -14.00
C PHE A 174 -17.18 -2.36 -12.68
N HIS A 175 -17.20 -3.55 -12.08
CA HIS A 175 -16.49 -3.88 -10.86
C HIS A 175 -15.53 -5.03 -11.13
N VAL A 176 -14.39 -5.05 -10.46
CA VAL A 176 -13.42 -6.15 -10.53
C VAL A 176 -13.54 -6.99 -9.26
N PRO A 177 -14.11 -8.21 -9.32
CA PRO A 177 -14.18 -9.10 -8.16
C PRO A 177 -12.80 -9.49 -7.62
N LEU A 178 -12.68 -9.65 -6.30
CA LEU A 178 -11.43 -9.99 -5.64
C LEU A 178 -10.86 -11.33 -6.16
N GLN A 179 -11.72 -12.33 -6.35
CA GLN A 179 -11.32 -13.63 -6.88
C GLN A 179 -10.74 -13.51 -8.30
N LEU A 180 -11.38 -12.73 -9.18
CA LEU A 180 -10.87 -12.48 -10.53
C LEU A 180 -9.51 -11.77 -10.48
N LEU A 181 -9.36 -10.77 -9.62
CA LEU A 181 -8.08 -10.06 -9.45
C LEU A 181 -6.97 -11.01 -8.99
N LEU A 182 -7.23 -11.85 -7.98
CA LEU A 182 -6.26 -12.82 -7.48
C LEU A 182 -5.89 -13.85 -8.55
N GLU A 183 -6.89 -14.38 -9.28
CA GLU A 183 -6.67 -15.32 -10.38
C GLU A 183 -5.76 -14.72 -11.45
N LYS A 184 -6.04 -13.49 -11.90
CA LYS A 184 -5.23 -12.81 -12.92
C LYS A 184 -3.83 -12.46 -12.41
N LEU A 185 -3.69 -12.10 -11.14
CA LEU A 185 -2.39 -11.86 -10.54
C LEU A 185 -1.53 -13.13 -10.52
N VAL A 186 -2.10 -14.27 -10.12
CA VAL A 186 -1.42 -15.58 -10.15
C VAL A 186 -1.03 -15.94 -11.59
N GLN A 187 -1.96 -15.83 -12.55
CA GLN A 187 -1.70 -16.07 -13.97
C GLN A 187 -0.58 -15.20 -14.53
N ALA A 188 -0.42 -13.96 -14.04
CA ALA A 188 0.60 -13.04 -14.53
C ALA A 188 2.00 -13.23 -13.93
N LEU A 189 2.16 -14.08 -12.92
CA LEU A 189 3.49 -14.35 -12.35
C LEU A 189 4.39 -15.07 -13.38
N PRO A 190 5.68 -14.74 -13.51
CA PRO A 190 6.57 -15.49 -14.39
C PRO A 190 6.81 -16.90 -13.86
N SER A 191 6.85 -17.89 -14.74
CA SER A 191 7.21 -19.28 -14.44
C SER A 191 8.08 -19.82 -15.57
N ASP A 192 9.26 -20.33 -15.26
CA ASP A 192 10.25 -20.80 -16.24
C ASP A 192 9.85 -22.11 -16.95
N HIS A 193 8.78 -22.74 -16.50
CA HIS A 193 8.32 -24.01 -17.03
C HIS A 193 7.21 -23.82 -18.06
N ALA A 194 7.50 -24.15 -19.32
CA ALA A 194 6.47 -24.30 -20.35
C ALA A 194 5.61 -25.53 -20.01
N HIS A 195 4.32 -25.32 -19.81
CA HIS A 195 3.41 -26.39 -19.41
C HIS A 195 2.16 -26.44 -20.28
N ASP A 196 1.65 -27.65 -20.44
CA ASP A 196 0.41 -27.96 -21.16
C ASP A 196 -0.84 -27.48 -20.40
N ASP A 197 -0.72 -27.18 -19.10
CA ASP A 197 -1.78 -26.65 -18.23
C ASP A 197 -1.44 -25.23 -17.72
N ASP A 198 -2.15 -24.22 -18.24
CA ASP A 198 -2.06 -22.81 -17.85
C ASP A 198 -3.06 -22.46 -16.72
N SER A 199 -3.54 -23.47 -15.97
CA SER A 199 -4.44 -23.24 -14.85
C SER A 199 -3.76 -22.47 -13.70
N PRO A 200 -4.46 -21.54 -13.02
CA PRO A 200 -3.96 -20.88 -11.81
C PRO A 200 -3.50 -21.88 -10.74
N ALA A 201 -4.19 -23.01 -10.61
CA ALA A 201 -3.88 -24.04 -9.63
C ALA A 201 -2.53 -24.72 -9.88
N ALA A 202 -2.24 -25.10 -11.14
CA ALA A 202 -0.94 -25.64 -11.51
C ALA A 202 0.18 -24.62 -11.24
N LYS A 203 -0.05 -23.36 -11.61
CA LYS A 203 0.88 -22.26 -11.38
C LYS A 203 1.18 -22.01 -9.91
N MET A 204 0.16 -21.99 -9.05
CA MET A 204 0.34 -21.83 -7.61
C MET A 204 1.19 -22.95 -7.00
N ARG A 205 1.00 -24.20 -7.44
CA ARG A 205 1.78 -25.34 -6.93
C ARG A 205 3.26 -25.23 -7.26
N ILE A 206 3.59 -24.81 -8.48
CA ILE A 206 4.98 -24.59 -8.90
C ILE A 206 5.62 -23.45 -8.10
N MET A 207 4.91 -22.33 -8.01
CA MET A 207 5.42 -21.13 -7.34
C MET A 207 5.40 -21.22 -5.81
N LEU A 208 4.91 -22.33 -5.24
CA LEU A 208 4.80 -22.50 -3.81
C LEU A 208 6.17 -22.55 -3.14
N SER A 209 7.12 -23.27 -3.74
CA SER A 209 8.50 -23.44 -3.25
C SER A 209 9.51 -22.51 -3.93
N GLU A 210 9.13 -21.81 -5.00
CA GLU A 210 10.03 -20.91 -5.73
C GLU A 210 10.21 -19.56 -5.02
N PRO A 211 11.41 -19.25 -4.47
CA PRO A 211 11.66 -17.99 -3.81
C PRO A 211 11.67 -16.86 -4.83
N SER A 212 10.65 -16.02 -4.79
CA SER A 212 10.43 -15.03 -5.83
C SER A 212 9.73 -13.78 -5.30
N LYS A 213 10.08 -12.63 -5.89
CA LYS A 213 9.59 -11.32 -5.48
C LYS A 213 9.36 -10.46 -6.72
N TYR A 214 8.15 -9.93 -6.86
CA TYR A 214 7.74 -9.18 -8.04
C TYR A 214 6.98 -7.91 -7.66
N LYS A 215 7.20 -6.86 -8.44
CA LYS A 215 6.33 -5.68 -8.54
C LYS A 215 5.30 -5.96 -9.61
N MET A 216 4.07 -6.25 -9.19
CA MET A 216 2.93 -6.48 -10.06
C MET A 216 2.26 -5.15 -10.38
N ARG A 217 2.14 -4.80 -11.66
CA ARG A 217 1.41 -3.62 -12.12
C ARG A 217 0.11 -4.05 -12.76
N VAL A 218 -1.02 -3.75 -12.12
CA VAL A 218 -2.37 -4.00 -12.64
C VAL A 218 -2.88 -2.71 -13.28
N LEU A 219 -3.24 -2.76 -14.56
CA LEU A 219 -3.76 -1.64 -15.32
C LEU A 219 -5.17 -1.99 -15.83
N LEU A 220 -6.12 -1.11 -15.56
CA LEU A 220 -7.50 -1.20 -16.06
C LEU A 220 -7.78 -0.01 -16.97
N SER A 221 -8.29 -0.30 -18.16
CA SER A 221 -8.84 0.73 -19.05
C SER A 221 -10.34 0.91 -18.82
N SER A 222 -10.88 2.03 -19.30
CA SER A 222 -12.31 2.35 -19.30
C SER A 222 -13.18 1.34 -20.05
N SER A 223 -12.60 0.59 -21.00
CA SER A 223 -13.31 -0.48 -21.70
C SER A 223 -13.39 -1.80 -20.92
N GLY A 224 -12.88 -1.85 -19.68
CA GLY A 224 -12.81 -3.07 -18.87
C GLY A 224 -11.65 -4.00 -19.18
N LYS A 225 -10.71 -3.62 -20.08
CA LYS A 225 -9.52 -4.44 -20.34
C LYS A 225 -8.55 -4.34 -19.18
N MET A 226 -8.19 -5.50 -18.61
CA MET A 226 -7.17 -5.65 -17.57
C MET A 226 -5.84 -6.14 -18.17
N ARG A 227 -4.75 -5.46 -17.86
CA ARG A 227 -3.37 -5.89 -18.14
C ARG A 227 -2.60 -5.99 -16.83
N ILE A 228 -1.83 -7.06 -16.65
CA ILE A 228 -0.97 -7.24 -15.49
C ILE A 228 0.46 -7.50 -15.96
N GLU A 229 1.40 -6.74 -15.41
CA GLU A 229 2.83 -6.87 -15.68
C GLU A 229 3.56 -7.28 -14.40
N ALA A 230 4.45 -8.27 -14.50
CA ALA A 230 5.31 -8.68 -13.40
C ALA A 230 6.74 -8.20 -13.65
N HIS A 231 7.27 -7.39 -12.74
CA HIS A 231 8.65 -6.89 -12.81
C HIS A 231 9.45 -7.47 -11.64
N PRO A 232 10.56 -8.19 -11.88
CA PRO A 232 11.35 -8.80 -10.80
C PRO A 232 11.89 -7.74 -9.84
N LEU A 233 11.85 -8.05 -8.55
CA LEU A 233 12.44 -7.23 -7.48
C LEU A 233 13.69 -7.93 -6.94
N ALA A 234 14.58 -7.15 -6.33
CA ALA A 234 15.80 -7.69 -5.73
C ALA A 234 15.47 -8.74 -4.65
N ALA A 235 16.13 -9.89 -4.75
CA ALA A 235 16.05 -10.95 -3.76
C ALA A 235 16.55 -10.44 -2.39
N PRO A 236 15.99 -10.94 -1.28
CA PRO A 236 16.50 -10.59 0.04
C PRO A 236 17.96 -11.06 0.19
N LYS A 237 18.77 -10.25 0.89
CA LYS A 237 20.21 -10.52 1.07
C LYS A 237 20.48 -11.78 1.90
N LEU A 238 19.54 -12.14 2.77
CA LEU A 238 19.62 -13.31 3.64
C LEU A 238 18.28 -14.08 3.56
N PRO A 239 18.31 -15.41 3.61
CA PRO A 239 17.09 -16.20 3.68
C PRO A 239 16.35 -15.85 4.98
N PRO A 240 15.05 -15.54 4.92
CA PRO A 240 14.29 -15.22 6.11
C PRO A 240 14.14 -16.44 7.02
N GLN A 241 14.28 -16.22 8.33
CA GLN A 241 14.06 -17.27 9.32
C GLN A 241 12.56 -17.42 9.67
N HIS A 242 11.79 -16.32 9.65
CA HIS A 242 10.35 -16.31 9.94
C HIS A 242 9.63 -15.21 9.12
N PRO A 243 8.41 -15.44 8.59
CA PRO A 243 7.67 -14.46 7.78
C PRO A 243 7.45 -13.10 8.48
N SER A 244 7.18 -13.09 9.78
CA SER A 244 6.92 -11.86 10.54
C SER A 244 8.16 -11.00 10.71
N GLN A 245 9.29 -11.63 11.05
CA GLN A 245 10.57 -10.93 11.13
C GLN A 245 11.00 -10.42 9.76
N TYR A 246 10.78 -11.22 8.71
CA TYR A 246 10.99 -10.80 7.33
C TYR A 246 10.15 -9.57 6.98
N PHE A 247 8.85 -9.59 7.28
CA PHE A 247 7.94 -8.48 7.03
C PHE A 247 8.40 -7.21 7.73
N ILE A 248 8.79 -7.28 9.01
CA ILE A 248 9.31 -6.13 9.75
C ILE A 248 10.57 -5.58 9.06
N ASN A 249 11.53 -6.45 8.73
CA ASN A 249 12.80 -6.05 8.16
C ASN A 249 12.69 -5.50 6.73
N GLU A 250 11.77 -6.02 5.92
CA GLU A 250 11.69 -5.73 4.48
C GLU A 250 10.51 -4.83 4.08
N VAL A 251 9.48 -4.71 4.94
CA VAL A 251 8.29 -3.90 4.69
C VAL A 251 8.17 -2.78 5.71
N LEU A 252 8.67 -2.94 6.94
CA LEU A 252 8.63 -1.90 7.99
C LEU A 252 10.02 -1.36 8.38
N SER A 253 11.00 -1.51 7.48
CA SER A 253 12.39 -1.12 7.72
C SER A 253 12.56 0.35 8.15
N GLY A 254 11.63 1.23 7.77
CA GLY A 254 11.59 2.63 8.13
C GLY A 254 11.51 2.91 9.63
N PHE A 255 10.96 1.98 10.40
CA PHE A 255 10.86 2.09 11.86
C PHE A 255 12.10 1.57 12.59
N LEU A 256 12.97 0.83 11.89
CA LEU A 256 14.16 0.23 12.51
C LEU A 256 15.27 1.28 12.70
N PRO A 257 15.95 1.33 13.87
CA PRO A 257 17.05 2.26 14.12
C PRO A 257 18.15 2.19 13.06
N GLU A 258 18.62 0.97 12.75
CA GLU A 258 19.71 0.66 11.81
C GLU A 258 19.20 0.24 10.42
N GLY A 259 18.23 0.99 9.87
CA GLY A 259 17.66 0.71 8.55
C GLY A 259 18.73 0.80 7.45
N PRO A 260 18.88 -0.22 6.57
CA PRO A 260 20.02 -0.33 5.66
C PRO A 260 20.06 0.69 4.53
N ASN A 261 18.96 1.43 4.27
CA ASN A 261 18.85 2.36 3.15
C ASN A 261 18.05 3.62 3.55
N ILE A 262 18.75 4.72 3.82
CA ILE A 262 18.14 6.05 3.98
C ILE A 262 18.06 6.70 2.60
N TRP A 263 16.86 7.12 2.19
CA TRP A 263 16.62 7.80 0.92
C TRP A 263 16.98 9.28 1.01
N ASN A 264 17.48 9.83 -0.09
CA ASN A 264 17.65 11.28 -0.24
C ASN A 264 16.31 11.89 -0.65
N VAL A 265 15.82 12.86 0.13
CA VAL A 265 14.49 13.43 -0.10
C VAL A 265 14.62 14.90 -0.46
N TYR A 266 14.12 15.28 -1.62
CA TYR A 266 14.12 16.67 -2.07
C TYR A 266 12.72 17.25 -1.92
N ILE A 267 12.61 18.57 -1.87
CA ILE A 267 11.32 19.26 -1.89
C ILE A 267 11.19 19.88 -3.28
N ASP A 268 10.04 19.67 -3.93
CA ASP A 268 9.77 20.28 -5.22
C ASP A 268 9.84 21.80 -5.14
N SER A 269 10.22 22.45 -6.23
CA SER A 269 10.27 23.92 -6.35
C SER A 269 8.97 24.51 -6.90
N LYS A 270 8.01 23.67 -7.27
CA LYS A 270 6.72 24.07 -7.83
C LYS A 270 5.58 23.38 -7.10
N PRO A 271 4.47 24.10 -6.83
CA PRO A 271 3.27 23.48 -6.30
C PRO A 271 2.63 22.55 -7.34
N MET A 272 1.94 21.54 -6.85
CA MET A 272 1.18 20.58 -7.63
C MET A 272 -0.33 20.87 -7.49
N PRO A 273 -1.08 20.99 -8.59
CA PRO A 273 -2.52 21.13 -8.52
C PRO A 273 -3.15 19.82 -8.03
N ILE A 274 -4.10 19.94 -7.10
CA ILE A 274 -4.92 18.82 -6.65
C ILE A 274 -5.82 18.38 -7.80
N SER A 275 -5.92 17.09 -8.04
CA SER A 275 -6.81 16.54 -9.06
C SER A 275 -7.19 15.09 -8.73
N PRO A 276 -8.19 14.52 -9.43
CA PRO A 276 -8.43 13.08 -9.37
C PRO A 276 -7.18 12.23 -9.64
N PHE A 277 -6.22 12.75 -10.42
CA PHE A 277 -4.99 12.04 -10.80
C PHE A 277 -3.89 12.10 -9.73
N THR A 278 -4.05 12.92 -8.69
CA THR A 278 -3.22 12.86 -7.48
C THR A 278 -3.89 11.99 -6.40
N THR A 279 -5.21 12.07 -6.26
CA THR A 279 -5.97 11.26 -5.29
C THR A 279 -6.07 9.78 -5.69
N PHE A 280 -6.23 9.47 -6.99
CA PHE A 280 -6.31 8.11 -7.50
C PHE A 280 -5.07 7.75 -8.31
N LYS A 281 -4.63 6.50 -8.16
CA LYS A 281 -3.46 6.00 -8.87
C LYS A 281 -3.84 5.64 -10.31
N THR A 282 -3.41 6.46 -11.26
CA THR A 282 -3.64 6.25 -12.70
C THR A 282 -2.33 6.26 -13.49
N THR A 283 -2.41 6.07 -14.81
CA THR A 283 -1.28 6.29 -15.73
C THR A 283 -1.09 7.76 -16.14
N LYS A 284 -2.07 8.64 -15.91
CA LYS A 284 -1.96 10.09 -16.17
C LYS A 284 -1.10 10.74 -15.09
N ARG A 285 0.21 10.76 -15.31
CA ARG A 285 1.22 11.07 -14.30
C ARG A 285 2.22 12.14 -14.73
N ASP A 286 1.84 13.01 -15.67
CA ASP A 286 2.73 14.05 -16.20
C ASP A 286 3.22 14.98 -15.08
N HIS A 287 2.33 15.39 -14.17
CA HIS A 287 2.67 16.21 -13.00
C HIS A 287 3.75 15.56 -12.11
N TYR A 288 3.66 14.26 -11.83
CA TYR A 288 4.71 13.54 -11.10
C TYR A 288 5.97 13.35 -11.95
N THR A 289 5.84 13.16 -13.27
CA THR A 289 6.97 12.98 -14.19
C THR A 289 7.81 14.25 -14.25
N GLU A 290 7.17 15.42 -14.34
CA GLU A 290 7.84 16.71 -14.27
C GLU A 290 8.55 16.94 -12.93
N ALA A 291 7.92 16.57 -11.81
CA ALA A 291 8.56 16.62 -10.49
C ALA A 291 9.81 15.71 -10.45
N ARG A 292 9.74 14.50 -11.01
CA ARG A 292 10.90 13.59 -11.12
C ARG A 292 12.01 14.10 -12.05
N ASN A 293 11.67 14.89 -13.07
CA ASN A 293 12.67 15.56 -13.90
C ASN A 293 13.44 16.60 -13.07
N ARG A 294 12.73 17.41 -12.28
CA ARG A 294 13.35 18.37 -11.34
C ARG A 294 14.18 17.68 -10.27
N LEU A 295 13.69 16.56 -9.71
CA LEU A 295 14.47 15.69 -8.82
C LEU A 295 15.80 15.27 -9.46
N SER A 296 15.76 14.90 -10.74
CA SER A 296 16.95 14.43 -11.45
C SER A 296 18.01 15.52 -11.54
N GLU A 297 17.60 16.76 -11.81
CA GLU A 297 18.49 17.92 -11.83
C GLU A 297 19.04 18.26 -10.43
N MET A 298 18.21 18.19 -9.38
CA MET A 298 18.63 18.48 -8.00
C MET A 298 19.62 17.44 -7.48
N ALA A 299 19.29 16.15 -7.64
CA ALA A 299 20.15 15.07 -7.15
C ALA A 299 21.50 15.01 -7.88
N GLN A 300 21.55 15.35 -9.17
CA GLN A 300 22.81 15.45 -9.92
C GLN A 300 23.70 16.58 -9.38
N LYS A 301 23.13 17.74 -9.03
CA LYS A 301 23.89 18.86 -8.45
C LYS A 301 24.52 18.49 -7.11
N ASP A 302 23.84 17.67 -6.31
CA ASP A 302 24.31 17.23 -5.00
C ASP A 302 25.19 15.96 -5.04
N GLY A 303 25.46 15.42 -6.24
CA GLY A 303 26.26 14.21 -6.42
C GLY A 303 25.59 12.92 -5.91
N ASN A 304 24.26 12.91 -5.78
CA ASN A 304 23.49 11.80 -5.26
C ASN A 304 22.91 10.90 -6.36
N SER A 305 22.79 9.59 -6.08
CA SER A 305 22.13 8.64 -6.99
C SER A 305 20.61 8.83 -7.02
N LEU A 306 20.00 8.72 -8.20
CA LEU A 306 18.54 8.76 -8.38
C LEU A 306 17.82 7.51 -7.86
N SER A 307 18.51 6.37 -7.73
CA SER A 307 17.88 5.09 -7.38
C SER A 307 17.23 5.09 -5.99
N ASN A 308 17.79 5.87 -5.06
CA ASN A 308 17.31 6.00 -3.68
C ASN A 308 16.97 7.46 -3.37
N SER A 309 16.38 8.15 -4.34
CA SER A 309 15.95 9.54 -4.19
C SER A 309 14.46 9.69 -4.47
N GLU A 310 13.81 10.53 -3.67
CA GLU A 310 12.40 10.91 -3.83
C GLU A 310 12.29 12.44 -3.77
N ILE A 311 11.24 12.98 -4.37
CA ILE A 311 10.89 14.39 -4.27
C ILE A 311 9.48 14.52 -3.70
N LEU A 312 9.35 15.31 -2.64
CA LEU A 312 8.09 15.65 -2.00
C LEU A 312 7.43 16.79 -2.74
N VAL A 313 6.13 16.65 -2.98
CA VAL A 313 5.29 17.63 -3.66
C VAL A 313 4.28 18.21 -2.66
N TYR A 314 3.82 19.42 -2.94
CA TYR A 314 2.93 20.19 -2.08
C TYR A 314 1.91 20.92 -2.96
N ASN A 315 0.76 21.27 -2.39
CA ASN A 315 -0.31 21.92 -3.15
C ASN A 315 -0.17 23.46 -3.17
N SER A 316 -1.11 24.16 -3.81
CA SER A 316 -1.09 25.63 -3.89
C SER A 316 -1.25 26.35 -2.54
N ALA A 317 -1.70 25.65 -1.50
CA ALA A 317 -1.80 26.17 -0.13
C ALA A 317 -0.53 25.92 0.69
N PHE A 318 0.55 25.42 0.07
CA PHE A 318 1.79 24.99 0.73
C PHE A 318 1.62 23.79 1.68
N GLU A 319 0.51 23.07 1.58
CA GLU A 319 0.34 21.83 2.33
C GLU A 319 1.14 20.72 1.64
N LEU A 320 1.99 20.03 2.41
CA LEU A 320 2.69 18.83 1.98
C LEU A 320 1.66 17.78 1.56
N MET A 321 1.87 17.14 0.40
CA MET A 321 0.96 16.10 -0.10
C MET A 321 1.59 14.71 0.09
N GLU A 322 2.65 14.43 -0.66
CA GLU A 322 3.27 13.12 -0.78
C GLU A 322 4.59 13.22 -1.56
N GLY A 323 5.23 12.09 -1.85
CA GLY A 323 6.30 11.97 -2.84
C GLY A 323 5.79 11.48 -4.20
N THR A 324 6.64 11.48 -5.23
CA THR A 324 6.20 11.10 -6.59
C THR A 324 5.77 9.63 -6.72
N ILE A 325 6.30 8.74 -5.89
CA ILE A 325 5.94 7.32 -5.86
C ILE A 325 5.64 6.79 -4.44
N THR A 326 5.51 7.67 -3.45
CA THR A 326 5.34 7.32 -2.02
C THR A 326 4.41 8.30 -1.31
N ASN A 327 3.64 7.84 -0.32
CA ASN A 327 3.18 8.74 0.73
C ASN A 327 4.34 9.04 1.70
N VAL A 328 4.16 10.06 2.55
CA VAL A 328 5.20 10.55 3.48
C VAL A 328 4.62 10.72 4.88
N ALA A 329 5.43 10.46 5.91
CA ALA A 329 5.15 10.90 7.28
C ALA A 329 6.39 11.59 7.88
N LEU A 330 6.17 12.70 8.58
CA LEU A 330 7.21 13.50 9.22
C LEU A 330 7.39 13.05 10.66
N PHE A 331 8.63 12.95 11.10
CA PHE A 331 8.92 12.75 12.51
C PHE A 331 8.66 14.05 13.28
N ARG A 332 7.77 13.98 14.27
CA ARG A 332 7.32 15.12 15.08
C ARG A 332 7.45 14.80 16.56
N GLN A 333 7.43 15.86 17.37
CA GLN A 333 7.44 15.78 18.82
C GLN A 333 6.30 16.66 19.34
N ASN A 334 5.50 16.15 20.27
CA ASN A 334 4.47 16.94 20.95
C ASN A 334 5.06 17.69 22.16
N ASP A 335 4.28 18.60 22.75
CA ASP A 335 4.69 19.39 23.92
C ASP A 335 5.06 18.53 25.14
N GLY A 336 4.60 17.26 25.17
CA GLY A 336 4.89 16.26 26.20
C GLY A 336 6.17 15.44 25.95
N GLN A 337 7.01 15.85 24.98
CA GLN A 337 8.22 15.16 24.55
C GLN A 337 8.01 13.77 23.93
N GLN A 338 6.78 13.37 23.63
CA GLN A 338 6.51 12.13 22.91
C GLN A 338 6.70 12.36 21.41
N TYR A 339 7.39 11.41 20.80
CA TYR A 339 7.64 11.42 19.37
C TYR A 339 6.54 10.63 18.64
N TYR A 340 6.15 11.11 17.45
CA TYR A 340 5.17 10.47 16.60
C TYR A 340 5.45 10.76 15.12
N TYR A 341 4.73 10.08 14.23
CA TYR A 341 4.85 10.27 12.78
C TYR A 341 3.54 10.84 12.22
N ALA A 342 3.62 12.06 11.68
CA ALA A 342 2.48 12.76 11.09
C ALA A 342 2.48 12.61 9.56
N THR A 343 1.42 12.08 8.97
CA THR A 343 1.21 12.04 7.51
C THR A 343 0.20 13.13 7.08
N PRO A 344 0.34 13.70 5.87
CA PRO A 344 -0.65 14.66 5.37
C PRO A 344 -2.07 14.10 5.31
N LEU A 345 -3.07 14.93 5.61
CA LEU A 345 -4.50 14.65 5.39
C LEU A 345 -4.81 14.38 3.91
N LEU A 346 -5.83 13.57 3.60
CA LEU A 346 -6.29 13.36 2.22
C LEU A 346 -6.80 14.66 1.57
N SER A 347 -7.29 15.61 2.36
CA SER A 347 -7.72 16.93 1.89
C SER A 347 -6.59 17.76 1.26
N SER A 348 -5.31 17.43 1.54
CA SER A 348 -4.16 18.03 0.85
C SER A 348 -4.13 17.68 -0.65
N GLY A 349 -4.86 16.64 -1.07
CA GLY A 349 -4.91 16.11 -2.43
C GLY A 349 -3.97 14.94 -2.71
N CYS A 350 -3.34 14.37 -1.68
CA CYS A 350 -2.44 13.23 -1.81
C CYS A 350 -3.17 11.92 -2.16
N LEU A 351 -2.43 10.96 -2.73
CA LEU A 351 -2.93 9.62 -3.01
C LEU A 351 -3.39 8.93 -1.71
N CYS A 352 -4.57 8.31 -1.79
CA CYS A 352 -5.05 7.41 -0.75
C CYS A 352 -4.26 6.07 -0.76
N GLY A 353 -3.02 6.10 -0.27
CA GLY A 353 -2.10 4.97 -0.30
C GLY A 353 -2.53 3.77 0.53
N VAL A 354 -2.39 2.57 -0.01
CA VAL A 354 -2.69 1.33 0.76
C VAL A 354 -1.75 1.13 1.94
N MET A 355 -0.46 1.47 1.79
CA MET A 355 0.52 1.37 2.88
C MET A 355 0.29 2.47 3.91
N ARG A 356 -0.10 3.68 3.47
CA ARG A 356 -0.56 4.76 4.35
C ARG A 356 -1.73 4.30 5.21
N TYR A 357 -2.76 3.74 4.58
CA TYR A 357 -3.93 3.20 5.27
C TYR A 357 -3.56 2.09 6.27
N TYR A 358 -2.71 1.14 5.87
CA TYR A 358 -2.21 0.10 6.78
C TYR A 358 -1.55 0.70 8.03
N LEU A 359 -0.64 1.68 7.86
CA LEU A 359 0.06 2.31 8.98
C LEU A 359 -0.88 3.11 9.89
N LEU A 360 -1.85 3.84 9.32
CA LEU A 360 -2.89 4.55 10.07
C LEU A 360 -3.74 3.58 10.89
N LYS A 361 -4.23 2.50 10.26
CA LYS A 361 -5.05 1.48 10.92
C LYS A 361 -4.31 0.77 12.06
N LYS A 362 -2.98 0.62 11.92
CA LYS A 362 -2.11 0.07 12.98
C LYS A 362 -1.67 1.11 14.01
N LYS A 363 -2.13 2.37 13.90
CA LYS A 363 -1.76 3.50 14.75
C LYS A 363 -0.24 3.75 14.80
N LEU A 364 0.46 3.47 13.70
CA LEU A 364 1.90 3.71 13.56
C LEU A 364 2.22 5.11 13.04
N ILE A 365 1.23 5.76 12.43
CA ILE A 365 1.26 7.16 11.99
C ILE A 365 -0.12 7.79 12.29
N CYS A 366 -0.20 9.11 12.33
CA CYS A 366 -1.45 9.88 12.47
C CYS A 366 -1.57 10.94 11.36
N GLU A 367 -2.79 11.42 11.09
CA GLU A 367 -3.00 12.47 10.09
C GLU A 367 -2.87 13.87 10.70
N GLU A 368 -2.22 14.79 9.96
CA GLU A 368 -2.07 16.18 10.37
C GLU A 368 -2.02 17.10 9.13
N SER A 369 -2.35 18.38 9.32
CA SER A 369 -2.09 19.42 8.32
C SER A 369 -0.63 19.85 8.41
N LEU A 370 0.14 19.61 7.35
CA LEU A 370 1.59 19.80 7.37
C LEU A 370 2.01 20.85 6.34
N ASP A 371 2.60 21.95 6.78
CA ASP A 371 3.13 22.98 5.90
C ASP A 371 4.52 22.56 5.37
N VAL A 372 4.69 22.52 4.05
CA VAL A 372 5.96 22.17 3.40
C VAL A 372 7.06 23.19 3.76
N ARG A 373 6.70 24.41 4.12
CA ARG A 373 7.63 25.49 4.48
C ARG A 373 8.26 25.26 5.85
N ASP A 374 7.71 24.39 6.67
CA ASP A 374 8.30 24.03 7.98
C ASP A 374 9.38 22.95 7.88
N LEU A 375 9.48 22.27 6.72
CA LEU A 375 10.50 21.27 6.46
C LEU A 375 11.91 21.88 6.37
N LYS A 376 12.90 21.18 6.93
CA LYS A 376 14.30 21.60 7.01
C LYS A 376 15.23 20.53 6.46
N ASP A 377 16.40 20.97 6.00
CA ASP A 377 17.50 20.06 5.65
C ASP A 377 17.88 19.21 6.87
N GLY A 378 18.01 17.91 6.67
CA GLY A 378 18.27 16.94 7.74
C GLY A 378 17.04 16.41 8.46
N ASP A 379 15.83 16.88 8.15
CA ASP A 379 14.60 16.30 8.72
C ASP A 379 14.46 14.83 8.30
N VAL A 380 14.13 13.98 9.27
CA VAL A 380 13.86 12.56 9.05
C VAL A 380 12.40 12.37 8.70
N VAL A 381 12.15 11.62 7.62
CA VAL A 381 10.81 11.27 7.17
C VAL A 381 10.69 9.77 6.95
N LEU A 382 9.47 9.27 6.99
CA LEU A 382 9.12 7.95 6.45
C LEU A 382 8.55 8.12 5.06
N LEU A 383 9.00 7.28 4.13
CA LEU A 383 8.45 7.15 2.79
C LEU A 383 7.83 5.77 2.65
N PHE A 384 6.61 5.69 2.12
CA PHE A 384 5.94 4.40 2.02
C PHE A 384 5.05 4.21 0.80
N ASN A 385 5.06 2.98 0.27
CA ASN A 385 4.15 2.52 -0.79
C ASN A 385 3.90 1.00 -0.70
N GLY A 386 2.95 0.49 -1.50
CA GLY A 386 2.56 -0.93 -1.53
C GLY A 386 3.57 -1.87 -2.22
N VAL A 387 4.78 -1.41 -2.52
CA VAL A 387 5.84 -2.22 -3.13
C VAL A 387 7.03 -2.34 -2.17
N MET A 388 7.66 -1.22 -1.84
CA MET A 388 8.85 -1.20 -0.98
C MET A 388 8.51 -1.23 0.52
N GLY A 389 7.22 -1.10 0.88
CA GLY A 389 6.82 -0.92 2.27
C GLY A 389 7.14 0.49 2.75
N CYS A 390 7.67 0.60 3.97
CA CYS A 390 8.07 1.80 4.67
C CYS A 390 9.58 1.84 4.84
N VAL A 391 10.20 2.95 4.44
CA VAL A 391 11.65 3.20 4.51
C VAL A 391 11.92 4.60 5.09
N LYS A 392 13.14 4.82 5.60
CA LYS A 392 13.56 6.14 6.06
C LYS A 392 14.01 7.01 4.88
N GLY A 393 13.70 8.29 4.97
CA GLY A 393 14.23 9.34 4.12
C GLY A 393 14.85 10.46 4.96
N LEU A 394 15.79 11.17 4.37
CA LEU A 394 16.41 12.36 4.94
C LEU A 394 16.25 13.51 3.96
N ILE A 395 15.60 14.58 4.42
CA ILE A 395 15.41 15.79 3.62
C ILE A 395 16.77 16.41 3.32
N LYS A 396 17.00 16.67 2.04
CA LYS A 396 18.13 17.36 1.45
C LYS A 396 17.78 18.81 1.21
N THR A 397 18.75 19.55 0.68
CA THR A 397 18.71 21.00 0.56
C THR A 397 17.39 21.47 -0.05
N LYS A 398 16.75 22.39 0.68
CA LYS A 398 15.46 22.97 0.32
C LYS A 398 15.68 24.14 -0.66
N PRO A 399 14.98 24.17 -1.82
CA PRO A 399 14.96 25.36 -2.65
C PRO A 399 14.23 26.50 -1.92
N ALA A 400 14.51 27.76 -2.26
CA ALA A 400 13.69 28.87 -1.77
C ALA A 400 12.27 28.73 -2.34
N LEU A 401 11.27 28.56 -1.46
CA LEU A 401 9.86 28.34 -1.79
C LEU A 401 9.03 29.62 -1.66
#